data_AF-A0A3M1D183-F1
#
_entry.id   AF-A0A3M1D183-F1
#
_cell.length_a   1.000
_cell.length_b   1.000
_cell.length_c   1.000
_cell.angle_alpha   90.00
_cell.angle_beta   90.00
_cell.angle_gamma   90.00
#
_symmetry.space_group_name_H-M   'P 1'
#
loop_
_entity.id
_entity.type
_entity.pdbx_description
1 polymer ?
#
loop_
_entity_poly.entity_id
_entity_poly.type
_entity_poly.pdbx_seq_one_letter_code
_entity_poly.pdbx_strand_id
1 'polypeptide(L)'
;MPGDPDLPPPVAGLAGLLDGFVADGRLAPARRPLRHPPGPRADQLVAGGFSTLWVDLPGQRTLYANQLGGVRVACPACGRPLAREFGRAVERWRTGGDGAVTCPACGLQRPVTALPLRPPGAFARVALVLADVT
;
A
#
# COMPACT_ATOMS: atom_id res chain seq x y z
N MET A 1 15.27 0.10 -22.99
CA MET A 1 14.12 0.98 -23.30
C MET A 1 14.35 2.29 -22.55
N PRO A 2 14.37 3.46 -23.20
CA PRO A 2 14.37 4.73 -22.47
C PRO A 2 13.00 4.91 -21.80
N GLY A 3 12.99 5.33 -20.53
CA GLY A 3 11.76 5.48 -19.73
C GLY A 3 10.80 6.52 -20.31
N ASP A 4 9.50 6.33 -20.04
CA ASP A 4 8.43 7.24 -20.45
C ASP A 4 8.60 8.62 -19.76
N PRO A 5 8.79 9.71 -20.52
CA PRO A 5 9.08 11.04 -19.98
C PRO A 5 7.91 11.68 -19.22
N ASP A 6 6.69 11.15 -19.35
CA ASP A 6 5.50 11.69 -18.69
C ASP A 6 5.24 11.07 -17.30
N LEU A 7 6.05 10.09 -16.87
CA LEU A 7 5.90 9.49 -15.54
C LEU A 7 6.47 10.41 -14.46
N PRO A 8 5.72 10.72 -13.38
CA PRO A 8 6.26 11.49 -12.28
C PRO A 8 7.47 10.75 -11.66
N PRO A 9 8.45 11.48 -11.10
CA PRO A 9 9.73 10.91 -10.66
C PRO A 9 9.66 9.65 -9.76
N PRO A 10 8.74 9.53 -8.77
CA PRO A 10 8.62 8.29 -8.00
C PRO A 10 8.12 7.08 -8.82
N VAL A 11 7.42 7.32 -9.91
CA VAL A 11 6.89 6.27 -10.80
C VAL A 11 7.95 5.83 -11.82
N ALA A 12 8.83 6.73 -12.24
CA ALA A 12 9.97 6.36 -13.09
C ALA A 12 10.90 5.33 -12.40
N GLY A 13 11.15 5.49 -11.09
CA GLY A 13 11.90 4.50 -10.30
C GLY A 13 11.18 3.16 -10.20
N LEU A 14 9.85 3.16 -10.12
CA LEU A 14 9.04 1.93 -10.13
C LEU A 14 9.01 1.26 -11.50
N ALA A 15 8.96 2.02 -12.60
CA ALA A 15 9.04 1.47 -13.94
C ALA A 15 10.35 0.68 -14.12
N GLY A 16 11.49 1.23 -13.67
CA GLY A 16 12.76 0.50 -13.69
C GLY A 16 12.76 -0.78 -12.84
N LEU A 17 12.07 -0.77 -11.69
CA LEU A 17 11.87 -1.97 -10.88
C LEU A 17 11.05 -3.03 -11.63
N LEU A 18 9.96 -2.63 -12.30
CA LEU A 18 9.13 -3.53 -13.09
C LEU A 18 9.87 -4.08 -14.30
N ASP A 19 10.67 -3.25 -14.97
CA ASP A 19 11.54 -3.68 -16.07
C ASP A 19 12.52 -4.76 -15.61
N GLY A 20 13.10 -4.60 -14.41
CA GLY A 20 13.93 -5.64 -13.78
C GLY A 20 13.17 -6.95 -13.54
N PHE A 21 11.93 -6.87 -13.06
CA PHE A 21 11.09 -8.06 -12.89
C PHE A 21 10.69 -8.73 -14.21
N VAL A 22 10.53 -7.95 -15.28
CA VAL A 22 10.31 -8.50 -16.63
C VAL A 22 11.57 -9.18 -17.13
N ALA A 23 12.74 -8.55 -16.99
CA ALA A 23 14.02 -9.11 -17.40
C ALA A 23 14.35 -10.45 -16.71
N ASP A 24 14.01 -10.56 -15.42
CA ASP A 24 14.24 -11.79 -14.65
C ASP A 24 13.14 -12.86 -14.85
N GLY A 25 12.10 -12.57 -15.64
CA GLY A 25 10.99 -13.46 -15.95
C GLY A 25 9.93 -13.59 -14.85
N ARG A 26 9.92 -12.69 -13.87
CA ARG A 26 8.89 -12.66 -12.80
C ARG A 26 7.59 -12.01 -13.29
N LEU A 27 7.71 -11.05 -14.20
CA LEU A 27 6.60 -10.43 -14.90
C LEU A 27 6.67 -10.71 -16.40
N ALA A 28 5.52 -10.85 -17.05
CA ALA A 28 5.45 -10.84 -18.50
C ALA A 28 5.55 -9.39 -19.02
N PRO A 29 6.04 -9.18 -20.26
CA PRO A 29 6.01 -7.88 -20.90
C PRO A 29 4.56 -7.36 -20.94
N ALA A 30 4.36 -6.14 -20.45
CA ALA A 30 3.04 -5.55 -20.40
C ALA A 30 2.67 -4.86 -21.72
N ARG A 31 1.37 -4.85 -22.03
CA ARG A 31 0.80 -3.95 -23.05
C ARG A 31 0.60 -2.52 -22.53
N ARG A 32 0.69 -2.32 -21.21
CA ARG A 32 0.58 -1.01 -20.52
C ARG A 32 1.69 -0.90 -19.48
N PRO A 33 2.44 0.22 -19.41
CA PRO A 33 3.69 0.32 -18.67
C PRO A 33 3.60 0.08 -17.15
N LEU A 34 2.39 0.14 -16.57
CA LEU A 34 2.17 -0.03 -15.13
C LEU A 34 1.31 -1.25 -14.77
N ARG A 35 1.05 -2.17 -15.72
CA ARG A 35 0.20 -3.35 -15.49
C ARG A 35 0.73 -4.58 -16.20
N HIS A 36 1.21 -5.55 -15.43
CA HIS A 36 1.89 -6.74 -15.94
C HIS A 36 1.15 -8.03 -15.60
N PRO A 37 1.07 -8.98 -16.56
CA PRO A 37 0.73 -10.36 -16.25
C PRO A 37 1.85 -11.05 -15.45
N PRO A 38 1.57 -12.18 -14.78
CA PRO A 38 2.61 -13.03 -14.21
C PRO A 38 3.54 -13.56 -15.32
N GLY A 39 4.85 -13.62 -15.02
CA GLY A 39 5.84 -14.30 -15.85
C GLY A 39 6.04 -15.76 -15.42
N PRO A 40 6.94 -16.51 -16.09
CA PRO A 40 7.26 -17.90 -15.73
C PRO A 40 7.82 -18.09 -14.32
N ARG A 41 8.29 -17.03 -13.66
CA ARG A 41 8.83 -17.04 -12.29
C ARG A 41 8.03 -16.16 -11.32
N ALA A 42 6.72 -16.00 -11.56
CA ALA A 42 5.85 -15.15 -10.74
C ALA A 42 5.73 -15.60 -9.28
N ASP A 43 5.87 -16.90 -9.02
CA ASP A 43 5.91 -17.53 -7.69
C ASP A 43 7.04 -16.99 -6.79
N GLN A 44 8.09 -16.43 -7.37
CA GLN A 44 9.19 -15.79 -6.63
C GLN A 44 8.82 -14.39 -6.09
N LEU A 45 7.73 -13.78 -6.59
CA LEU A 45 7.22 -12.50 -6.06
C LEU A 45 6.25 -12.73 -4.91
N VAL A 46 5.39 -13.72 -5.04
CA VAL A 46 4.45 -14.14 -3.99
C VAL A 46 4.18 -15.63 -4.13
N ALA A 47 4.26 -16.35 -3.02
CA ALA A 47 3.92 -17.77 -2.99
C ALA A 47 2.47 -17.96 -3.46
N GLY A 48 2.23 -18.96 -4.30
CA GLY A 48 0.92 -19.22 -4.92
C GLY A 48 0.60 -18.36 -6.15
N GLY A 49 1.40 -17.33 -6.42
CA GLY A 49 1.27 -16.49 -7.62
C GLY A 49 0.16 -15.46 -7.53
N PHE A 50 -0.14 -14.81 -8.67
CA PHE A 50 -1.11 -13.73 -8.81
C PHE A 50 -1.60 -13.63 -10.25
N SER A 51 -2.77 -13.03 -10.47
CA SER A 51 -3.37 -12.88 -11.81
C SER A 51 -2.84 -11.64 -12.56
N THR A 52 -2.53 -10.56 -11.84
CA THR A 52 -2.01 -9.31 -12.39
C THR A 52 -1.25 -8.53 -11.32
N LEU A 53 -0.13 -7.91 -11.69
CA LEU A 53 0.50 -6.85 -10.92
C LEU A 53 0.26 -5.48 -11.55
N TRP A 54 -0.08 -4.45 -10.77
CA TRP A 54 -0.10 -3.06 -11.25
C TRP A 54 0.39 -2.05 -10.22
N VAL A 55 0.77 -0.86 -10.72
CA VAL A 55 1.08 0.30 -9.88
C VAL A 55 -0.20 1.13 -9.70
N ASP A 56 -0.61 1.35 -8.46
CA ASP A 56 -1.70 2.24 -8.10
C ASP A 56 -1.18 3.63 -7.69
N LEU A 57 -1.81 4.68 -8.23
CA LEU A 57 -1.40 6.08 -8.13
C LEU A 57 -2.59 6.97 -7.75
N PRO A 58 -3.06 6.94 -6.50
CA PRO A 58 -4.29 7.58 -6.05
C PRO A 58 -4.24 9.13 -6.01
N GLY A 59 -3.13 9.75 -6.41
CA GLY A 59 -2.91 11.21 -6.36
C GLY A 59 -2.68 11.77 -4.94
N GLN A 60 -3.33 11.20 -3.94
CA GLN A 60 -3.18 11.55 -2.52
C GLN A 60 -2.74 10.35 -1.68
N ARG A 61 -2.24 10.62 -0.47
CA ARG A 61 -1.87 9.55 0.46
C ARG A 61 -3.13 8.81 0.92
N THR A 62 -3.17 7.50 0.72
CA THR A 62 -4.29 6.65 1.13
C THR A 62 -3.80 5.45 1.93
N LEU A 63 -4.73 4.80 2.64
CA LEU A 63 -4.47 3.58 3.38
C LEU A 63 -4.59 2.38 2.45
N TYR A 64 -3.51 1.63 2.30
CA TYR A 64 -3.50 0.31 1.68
C TYR A 64 -3.48 -0.77 2.75
N ALA A 65 -4.43 -1.69 2.66
CA ALA A 65 -4.49 -2.92 3.45
C ALA A 65 -4.91 -4.06 2.51
N ASN A 66 -5.32 -5.21 3.04
CA ASN A 66 -5.68 -6.37 2.19
C ASN A 66 -7.00 -6.22 1.39
N GLN A 67 -7.71 -5.08 1.46
CA GLN A 67 -8.99 -4.82 0.79
C GLN A 67 -10.14 -5.81 1.12
N LEU A 68 -10.01 -6.68 2.14
CA LEU A 68 -10.99 -7.72 2.50
C LEU A 68 -12.00 -7.27 3.57
N GLY A 69 -12.36 -5.98 3.61
CA GLY A 69 -13.19 -5.40 4.67
C GLY A 69 -12.38 -4.67 5.73
N GLY A 70 -13.00 -3.66 6.35
CA GLY A 70 -12.35 -2.57 7.09
C GLY A 70 -11.22 -2.96 8.06
N VAL A 71 -10.32 -2.00 8.29
CA VAL A 71 -9.16 -2.19 9.16
C VAL A 71 -9.54 -2.12 10.63
N ARG A 72 -9.08 -3.08 11.43
CA ARG A 72 -9.16 -3.04 12.89
C ARG A 72 -7.95 -2.31 13.43
N VAL A 73 -8.21 -1.36 14.33
CA VAL A 73 -7.19 -0.56 15.00
C VAL A 73 -7.43 -0.65 16.50
N ALA A 74 -6.38 -0.98 17.25
CA ALA A 74 -6.44 -1.08 18.71
C ALA A 74 -5.25 -0.35 19.35
N CYS A 75 -5.45 0.12 20.58
CA CYS A 75 -4.39 0.72 21.36
C CYS A 75 -3.32 -0.33 21.66
N PRO A 76 -2.04 -0.11 21.30
CA PRO A 76 -0.99 -1.08 21.59
C PRO A 76 -0.68 -1.22 23.08
N ALA A 77 -1.05 -0.25 23.91
CA ALA A 77 -0.82 -0.31 25.36
C ALA A 77 -1.92 -1.04 26.13
N CYS A 78 -3.20 -0.80 25.81
CA CYS A 78 -4.33 -1.34 26.60
C CYS A 78 -5.31 -2.20 25.79
N GLY A 79 -5.06 -2.42 24.50
CA GLY A 79 -5.89 -3.26 23.63
C GLY A 79 -7.25 -2.67 23.23
N ARG A 80 -7.63 -1.49 23.74
CA ARG A 80 -8.93 -0.87 23.44
C ARG A 80 -9.09 -0.60 21.94
N PRO A 81 -10.25 -0.91 21.33
CA PRO A 81 -10.53 -0.52 19.95
C PRO A 81 -10.46 1.00 19.76
N LEU A 82 -9.81 1.45 18.69
CA LEU A 82 -9.57 2.87 18.37
C LEU A 82 -10.10 3.26 16.99
N ALA A 83 -11.04 2.51 16.40
CA ALA A 83 -11.48 2.74 15.02
C ALA A 83 -12.02 4.17 14.79
N ARG A 84 -12.76 4.72 15.75
CA ARG A 84 -13.34 6.06 15.67
C ARG A 84 -12.27 7.15 15.77
N GLU A 85 -11.38 7.04 16.75
CA GLU A 85 -10.29 7.97 16.99
C GLU A 85 -9.29 7.96 15.83
N PHE A 86 -9.01 6.77 15.30
CA PHE A 86 -8.21 6.58 14.10
C PHE A 86 -8.83 7.26 12.88
N GLY A 87 -10.11 7.04 12.59
CA GLY A 87 -10.80 7.67 11.45
C GLY A 87 -10.74 9.20 11.50
N ARG A 88 -11.03 9.78 12.68
CA ARG A 88 -10.93 11.23 12.90
C ARG A 88 -9.51 11.76 12.71
N ALA A 89 -8.50 11.05 13.23
CA ALA A 89 -7.11 11.45 13.07
C ALA A 89 -6.68 11.38 11.59
N VAL A 90 -7.14 10.39 10.83
CA VAL A 90 -6.88 10.28 9.39
C VAL A 90 -7.54 11.42 8.61
N GLU A 91 -8.78 11.76 8.92
CA GLU A 91 -9.47 12.91 8.30
C GLU A 91 -8.73 14.22 8.56
N ARG A 92 -8.37 14.50 9.82
CA ARG A 92 -7.59 15.69 10.19
C ARG A 92 -6.24 15.72 9.48
N TRP A 93 -5.56 14.58 9.42
CA TRP A 93 -4.27 14.49 8.75
C TRP A 93 -4.36 14.77 7.25
N ARG A 94 -5.43 14.30 6.60
CA ARG A 94 -5.68 14.57 5.17
C ARG A 94 -5.93 16.04 4.87
N THR A 95 -6.49 16.79 5.81
CA THR A 95 -6.69 18.25 5.70
C THR A 95 -5.51 19.07 6.22
N GLY A 96 -4.35 18.45 6.49
CA GLY A 96 -3.13 19.14 6.93
C GLY A 96 -2.98 19.34 8.44
N GLY A 97 -3.88 18.78 9.26
CA GLY A 97 -3.77 18.77 10.72
C GLY A 97 -2.84 17.68 11.26
N ASP A 98 -2.80 17.54 12.59
CA ASP A 98 -2.08 16.43 13.21
C ASP A 98 -2.73 15.08 12.85
N GLY A 99 -1.88 14.09 12.59
CA GLY A 99 -2.29 12.69 12.39
C GLY A 99 -2.14 11.88 13.66
N ALA A 100 -2.41 12.46 14.83
CA ALA A 100 -2.25 11.78 16.11
C ALA A 100 -3.57 11.17 16.59
N VAL A 101 -3.49 9.93 17.08
CA VAL A 101 -4.57 9.21 17.75
C VAL A 101 -4.25 9.17 19.24
N THR A 102 -5.21 9.60 20.05
CA THR A 102 -5.13 9.53 21.51
C THR A 102 -6.09 8.47 22.01
N CYS A 103 -5.58 7.51 22.78
CA CYS A 103 -6.40 6.47 23.39
C CYS A 103 -7.20 7.06 24.56
N PRO A 104 -8.54 6.99 24.56
CA PRO A 104 -9.36 7.56 25.63
C PRO A 104 -9.29 6.76 26.95
N ALA A 105 -8.76 5.53 26.94
CA ALA A 105 -8.66 4.72 28.15
C ALA A 105 -7.36 4.94 28.93
N CYS A 106 -6.22 5.03 28.22
CA CYS A 106 -4.90 5.07 28.86
C CYS A 106 -4.09 6.30 28.48
N GLY A 107 -4.66 7.23 27.70
CA GLY A 107 -4.01 8.48 27.30
C GLY A 107 -2.87 8.34 26.29
N LEU A 108 -2.54 7.12 25.83
CA LEU A 108 -1.47 6.91 24.87
C LEU A 108 -1.73 7.70 23.58
N GLN A 109 -0.75 8.49 23.16
CA GLN A 109 -0.78 9.21 21.91
C GLN A 109 0.22 8.63 20.90
N ARG A 110 -0.25 8.31 19.69
CA ARG A 110 0.59 7.78 18.60
C ARG A 110 0.15 8.35 17.25
N PRO A 111 1.06 8.54 16.29
CA PRO A 111 0.67 8.90 14.93
C PRO A 111 -0.10 7.74 14.26
N VAL A 112 -1.03 8.06 13.36
CA VAL A 112 -1.85 7.09 12.60
C VAL A 112 -1.00 6.08 11.83
N THR A 113 0.20 6.47 11.40
CA THR A 113 1.16 5.62 10.68
C THR A 113 1.88 4.61 11.59
N ALA A 114 1.84 4.78 12.91
CA ALA A 114 2.54 3.92 13.86
C ALA A 114 1.60 3.06 14.72
N LEU A 115 0.30 3.02 14.38
CA LEU A 115 -0.66 2.16 15.03
C LEU A 115 -0.70 0.78 14.35
N PRO A 116 -0.83 -0.31 15.13
CA PRO A 116 -0.97 -1.64 14.56
C PRO A 116 -2.34 -1.76 13.87
N LEU A 117 -2.29 -2.09 12.58
CA LEU A 117 -3.46 -2.35 11.75
C LEU A 117 -3.65 -3.86 11.59
N ARG A 118 -4.90 -4.33 11.71
CA ARG A 118 -5.27 -5.71 11.40
C ARG A 118 -6.43 -5.72 10.40
N PRO A 119 -6.22 -6.21 9.17
CA PRO A 119 -4.98 -6.77 8.60
C PRO A 119 -3.88 -5.70 8.47
N PRO A 120 -2.61 -6.10 8.30
CA PRO A 120 -1.51 -5.16 8.09
C PRO A 120 -1.83 -4.18 6.97
N GLY A 121 -1.44 -2.93 7.17
CA GLY A 121 -1.66 -1.87 6.20
C GLY A 121 -0.70 -0.71 6.42
N ALA A 122 -0.58 0.14 5.41
CA ALA A 122 0.29 1.30 5.41
C ALA A 122 -0.33 2.45 4.64
N PHE A 123 0.00 3.67 5.05
CA PHE A 123 -0.34 4.85 4.26
C PHE A 123 0.73 5.09 3.20
N ALA A 124 0.34 5.12 1.93
CA ALA A 124 1.25 5.33 0.81
C ALA A 124 0.64 6.26 -0.24
N ARG A 125 1.50 6.84 -1.08
CA ARG A 125 1.10 7.61 -2.27
C ARG A 125 1.20 6.80 -3.56
N VAL A 126 1.78 5.61 -3.46
CA VAL A 126 1.95 4.64 -4.53
C VAL A 126 1.90 3.25 -3.91
N ALA A 127 1.29 2.29 -4.58
CA ALA A 127 1.31 0.89 -4.17
C ALA A 127 1.57 -0.03 -5.37
N LEU A 128 2.31 -1.10 -5.14
CA LEU A 128 2.34 -2.26 -6.02
C LEU A 128 1.24 -3.20 -5.57
N VAL A 129 0.29 -3.48 -6.45
CA VAL A 129 -0.87 -4.32 -6.14
C VAL A 129 -0.78 -5.60 -6.95
N LEU A 130 -0.85 -6.74 -6.25
CA LEU A 130 -0.98 -8.06 -6.84
C LEU A 130 -2.44 -8.52 -6.64
N ALA A 131 -3.16 -8.78 -7.74
CA ALA A 131 -4.53 -9.30 -7.69
C ALA A 131 -4.57 -10.82 -7.62
N ASP A 132 -5.63 -11.32 -7.00
CA ASP A 132 -6.00 -12.74 -6.97
C ASP A 132 -4.83 -13.64 -6.55
N VAL A 133 -4.16 -13.24 -5.46
CA VAL A 133 -3.10 -14.03 -4.84
C VAL A 133 -3.71 -15.32 -4.29
N THR A 134 -3.09 -16.46 -4.59
CA THR A 134 -3.59 -17.80 -4.24
C THR A 134 -2.81 -18.43 -3.11
#